data_AF-A0A4R0H519-F1
#
_entry.id   AF-A0A4R0H519-F1
#
_cell.length_a   1.000
_cell.length_b   1.000
_cell.length_c   1.000
_cell.angle_alpha   90.00
_cell.angle_beta   90.00
_cell.angle_gamma   90.00
#
_symmetry.space_group_name_H-M   'P 1'
#
loop_
_entity.id
_entity.type
_entity.pdbx_description
1 polymer ?
#
loop_
_entity_poly.entity_id
_entity_poly.type
_entity_poly.pdbx_seq_one_letter_code
_entity_poly.pdbx_strand_id
1 'polypeptide(L)' 'MNMYTELYNAIATTIADAKDLPLEEINEQTTISELELDSLDYVELMVLVKKEFNITINFEATMKSTDITLKEFCVSVLSA' A
#
# COMPACT_ATOMS: atom_id res chain seq x y z
N MET A 1 -19.10 -4.71 2.63
CA MET A 1 -17.62 -4.76 2.64
C MET A 1 -17.13 -3.32 2.76
N ASN A 2 -16.13 -3.02 3.60
CA ASN A 2 -15.59 -1.67 3.69
C ASN A 2 -14.51 -1.49 2.62
N MET A 3 -14.59 -0.41 1.83
CA MET A 3 -13.60 -0.05 0.80
C MET A 3 -12.16 -0.07 1.34
N TYR A 4 -11.98 0.35 2.60
CA TYR A 4 -10.71 0.26 3.30
C TYR A 4 -10.18 -1.18 3.43
N THR A 5 -11.02 -2.12 3.84
CA THR A 5 -10.60 -3.51 4.03
C THR A 5 -10.23 -4.16 2.70
N GLU A 6 -10.93 -3.81 1.62
CA GLU A 6 -10.59 -4.32 0.28
C GLU A 6 -9.27 -3.74 -0.21
N LEU A 7 -9.10 -2.41 -0.10
CA LEU A 7 -7.86 -1.74 -0.48
C LEU A 7 -6.66 -2.23 0.33
N TYR A 8 -6.82 -2.32 1.66
CA TYR A 8 -5.80 -2.83 2.56
C TYR A 8 -5.38 -4.24 2.18
N ASN A 9 -6.34 -5.16 2.00
CA ASN A 9 -6.02 -6.53 1.62
C ASN A 9 -5.31 -6.59 0.27
N ALA A 10 -5.75 -5.81 -0.72
CA ALA A 10 -5.14 -5.81 -2.04
C ALA A 10 -3.69 -5.28 -2.00
N ILE A 11 -3.44 -4.18 -1.28
CA ILE A 11 -2.11 -3.62 -1.05
C ILE A 11 -1.23 -4.60 -0.26
N ALA A 12 -1.71 -5.09 0.88
CA ALA A 12 -0.97 -5.99 1.74
C ALA A 12 -0.62 -7.29 1.01
N THR A 13 -1.54 -7.84 0.20
CA THR A 13 -1.28 -9.04 -0.60
C THR A 13 -0.22 -8.76 -1.66
N THR A 14 -0.33 -7.63 -2.39
CA THR A 14 0.65 -7.25 -3.41
C THR A 14 2.04 -7.08 -2.81
N ILE A 15 2.12 -6.45 -1.64
CA ILE A 15 3.40 -6.24 -0.94
C ILE A 15 3.96 -7.57 -0.41
N ALA A 16 3.11 -8.43 0.16
CA ALA A 16 3.49 -9.77 0.61
C ALA A 16 4.09 -10.59 -0.53
N ASP A 17 3.41 -10.62 -1.68
CA ASP A 17 3.91 -11.29 -2.90
C ASP A 17 5.22 -10.66 -3.40
N ALA A 18 5.31 -9.32 -3.43
CA ALA A 18 6.50 -8.62 -3.92
C ALA A 18 7.73 -8.81 -3.02
N LYS A 19 7.52 -8.86 -1.69
CA LYS A 19 8.58 -8.99 -0.68
C LYS A 19 8.85 -10.43 -0.25
N ASP A 20 8.13 -11.41 -0.79
CA ASP A 20 8.17 -12.81 -0.34
C ASP A 20 7.95 -12.90 1.19
N LEU A 21 7.03 -12.06 1.70
CA LEU A 21 6.68 -11.99 3.12
C LEU A 21 5.31 -12.61 3.36
N PRO A 22 5.08 -13.28 4.51
CA PRO A 22 3.75 -13.71 4.89
C PRO A 22 2.84 -12.50 5.11
N LEU A 23 1.60 -12.57 4.61
CA LEU A 23 0.55 -11.60 4.94
C LEU A 23 0.33 -11.43 6.46
N GLU A 24 0.64 -12.47 7.23
CA GLU A 24 0.56 -12.45 8.70
C GLU A 24 1.62 -11.55 9.35
N GLU A 25 2.73 -11.28 8.67
CA GLU A 25 3.78 -10.35 9.14
C GLU A 25 3.46 -8.90 8.74
N ILE A 26 2.59 -8.70 7.75
CA ILE A 26 2.13 -7.39 7.32
C ILE A 26 0.92 -6.98 8.15
N ASN A 27 1.07 -5.89 8.91
CA ASN A 27 0.01 -5.36 9.75
C ASN A 27 -0.22 -3.87 9.51
N GLU A 28 -1.33 -3.35 10.02
CA GLU A 28 -1.72 -1.93 9.91
C GLU A 28 -0.67 -0.97 10.51
N GLN A 29 0.17 -1.46 11.42
CA GLN A 29 1.21 -0.68 12.10
C GLN A 29 2.56 -0.78 11.39
N THR A 30 2.76 -1.76 10.51
CA THR A 30 3.95 -1.90 9.68
C THR A 30 4.14 -0.63 8.86
N THR A 31 5.32 -0.05 8.93
CA THR A 31 5.67 1.15 8.16
C THR A 31 6.01 0.80 6.72
N ILE A 32 5.75 1.72 5.80
CA ILE A 32 6.16 1.52 4.40
C ILE A 32 7.68 1.42 4.27
N SER A 33 8.43 2.08 5.17
CA SER A 33 9.88 1.97 5.24
C SER A 33 10.37 0.58 5.68
N GLU A 34 9.69 -0.07 6.63
CA GLU A 34 10.03 -1.44 7.05
C GLU A 34 9.81 -2.48 5.94
N LEU A 35 8.88 -2.20 5.04
CA LEU A 35 8.62 -3.06 3.88
C LEU A 35 9.68 -2.91 2.79
N GLU A 36 10.58 -1.91 2.91
CA GLU A 36 11.67 -1.63 1.99
C GLU A 36 11.21 -1.67 0.51
N LEU A 37 10.03 -1.09 0.22
CA LEU A 37 9.44 -1.10 -1.12
C LEU A 37 10.35 -0.38 -2.13
N ASP A 38 10.58 -1.02 -3.27
CA ASP A 38 11.35 -0.50 -4.38
C ASP A 38 10.46 0.23 -5.38
N SER A 39 11.09 0.99 -6.27
CA SER A 39 10.41 1.70 -7.37
C SER A 39 9.44 0.82 -8.19
N LEU A 40 9.74 -0.47 -8.32
CA LEU A 40 8.90 -1.43 -9.05
C LEU A 40 7.64 -1.79 -8.24
N ASP A 41 7.78 -2.06 -6.95
CA ASP A 41 6.67 -2.37 -6.05
C ASP A 41 5.65 -1.23 -6.02
N TYR A 42 6.13 0.02 -6.00
CA TYR A 42 5.27 1.20 -6.07
C TYR A 42 4.47 1.27 -7.36
N VAL A 43 5.10 0.94 -8.50
CA VAL A 43 4.40 0.93 -9.80
C VAL A 43 3.33 -0.15 -9.83
N GLU A 44 3.61 -1.35 -9.32
CA GLU A 44 2.62 -2.42 -9.21
C GLU A 44 1.43 -2.03 -8.33
N LEU A 45 1.70 -1.44 -7.17
CA LEU A 45 0.66 -0.92 -6.28
C LEU A 45 -0.18 0.16 -6.94
N MET A 46 0.44 1.13 -7.64
CA MET A 46 -0.29 2.14 -8.40
C MET A 46 -1.20 1.53 -9.45
N VAL A 47 -0.69 0.56 -10.22
CA VAL A 47 -1.45 -0.09 -11.30
C VAL A 47 -2.60 -0.90 -10.73
N LEU A 48 -2.38 -1.66 -9.67
CA LEU A 48 -3.39 -2.44 -8.97
C LEU A 48 -4.51 -1.54 -8.46
N VAL A 49 -4.18 -0.51 -7.67
CA VAL A 49 -5.19 0.38 -7.09
C VAL A 49 -5.94 1.17 -8.15
N LYS A 50 -5.27 1.59 -9.22
CA LYS A 50 -5.92 2.25 -10.36
C LYS A 50 -6.84 1.32 -11.14
N LYS A 51 -6.52 0.02 -11.26
CA LYS A 51 -7.38 -0.94 -11.98
C LYS A 51 -8.57 -1.40 -11.14
N GLU A 52 -8.33 -1.71 -9.87
CA GLU A 52 -9.34 -2.26 -8.96
C GLU A 52 -10.27 -1.18 -8.41
N PHE A 53 -9.70 -0.04 -7.99
CA PHE A 53 -10.44 1.02 -7.29
C PHE A 53 -10.60 2.30 -8.12
N ASN A 54 -9.96 2.38 -9.29
CA ASN A 54 -9.93 3.59 -10.13
C ASN A 54 -9.38 4.83 -9.39
N ILE A 55 -8.50 4.60 -8.41
CA ILE A 55 -7.81 5.63 -7.61
C ILE A 55 -6.38 5.80 -8.14
N THR A 56 -5.91 7.05 -8.21
CA THR A 56 -4.53 7.34 -8.58
C THR A 56 -3.71 7.63 -7.33
N ILE A 57 -2.82 6.71 -6.97
CA ILE A 57 -1.90 6.92 -5.84
C ILE A 57 -0.78 7.86 -6.28
N ASN A 58 -0.53 8.91 -5.50
CA ASN A 58 0.63 9.76 -5.70
C ASN A 58 1.73 9.43 -4.67
N PHE A 59 2.47 8.36 -4.92
CA PHE A 59 3.54 7.94 -4.02
C PHE A 59 4.60 9.03 -3.81
N GLU A 60 4.85 9.96 -4.74
CA GLU A 60 5.78 11.07 -4.47
C GLU A 60 5.30 11.99 -3.35
N ALA A 61 3.99 12.24 -3.28
CA ALA A 61 3.40 13.01 -2.18
C ALA A 61 3.42 12.21 -0.87
N THR A 62 3.21 10.90 -0.96
CA THR A 62 3.13 9.99 0.18
C THR A 62 4.51 9.62 0.75
N MET A 63 5.52 9.47 -0.10
CA MET A 63 6.93 9.15 0.21
C MET A 63 7.69 10.33 0.83
N LYS A 64 7.18 11.55 0.74
CA LYS A 64 7.72 12.67 1.53
C LYS A 64 7.63 12.41 3.04
N SER A 65 6.73 11.51 3.45
CA SER A 65 6.58 11.03 4.81
C SER A 65 6.92 9.54 4.86
N THR A 66 8.21 9.20 4.81
CA THR A 66 8.69 7.81 4.90
C THR A 66 8.30 7.08 6.19
N ASP A 67 7.81 7.81 7.20
CA ASP A 67 7.38 7.28 8.50
C ASP A 67 5.87 6.96 8.61
N ILE A 68 5.15 6.79 7.50
CA ILE A 68 3.74 6.39 7.56
C ILE A 68 3.57 4.87 7.65
N THR A 69 2.51 4.45 8.35
CA THR A 69 2.11 3.05 8.42
C THR A 69 1.26 2.63 7.23
N LEU A 70 1.13 1.33 7.00
CA LEU A 70 0.27 0.77 5.94
C LEU A 70 -1.18 1.25 6.07
N LYS A 71 -1.66 1.43 7.30
CA LYS A 71 -2.97 2.04 7.57
C LYS A 71 -3.07 3.47 7.08
N GLU A 72 -2.13 4.33 7.48
CA GLU A 72 -2.09 5.73 7.06
C GLU A 72 -1.97 5.84 5.54
N PHE A 73 -1.19 4.95 4.93
CA PHE A 73 -1.11 4.81 3.48
C PHE A 73 -2.48 4.52 2.86
N CYS A 74 -3.19 3.49 3.32
CA CYS A 74 -4.52 3.14 2.81
C CYS A 74 -5.53 4.28 3.01
N VAL A 75 -5.52 4.96 4.16
CA VAL A 75 -6.39 6.11 4.45
C VAL A 75 -6.08 7.28 3.51
N SER A 76 -4.81 7.56 3.26
CA SER A 76 -4.36 8.59 2.32
C SER A 76 -4.85 8.30 0.91
N VAL A 77 -4.74 7.05 0.46
CA VAL A 77 -5.23 6.60 -0.85
C VAL A 77 -6.75 6.72 -0.98
N LEU A 78 -7.52 6.38 0.05
CA LEU A 78 -8.98 6.52 0.02
C LEU A 78 -9.47 7.97 0.08
N SER A 79 -8.63 8.86 0.59
CA SER A 79 -8.93 10.29 0.73
C SER A 79 -8.46 11.12 -0.47
N ALA A 80 -7.84 10.48 -1.47
CA ALA A 80 -7.22 11.10 -2.65
C ALA A 80 -8.20 11.36 -3.80
#